data_AF-T1EI39-F1
#
_entry.id   AF-T1EI39-F1
#
_cell.length_a   1.000
_cell.length_b   1.000
_cell.length_c   1.000
_cell.angle_alpha   90.00
_cell.angle_beta   90.00
_cell.angle_gamma   90.00
#
_symmetry.space_group_name_H-M   'P 1'
#
loop_
_entity.id
_entity.type
_entity.pdbx_description
1 polymer ?
#
loop_
_entity_poly.entity_id
_entity_poly.type
_entity_poly.pdbx_seq_one_letter_code
_entity_poly.pdbx_strand_id
1 'polypeptide(L)'
;VMNAIAWSSHLDEAFMRNAQQHARLKWQYFCGVDGHLRIFPGVQWKAADSSEAVADLFDCRLQEWYVKAATSAKDVIILLDISGSMKGLNIEIAKTTISRILQTITADDYFNV
;
A
#
# COMPACT_ATOMS: atom_id res chain seq x y z
N VAL A 1 11.98 -5.42 9.90
CA VAL A 1 11.79 -6.37 8.76
C VAL A 1 12.12 -7.82 9.13
N MET A 2 13.33 -8.19 9.57
CA MET A 2 13.66 -9.61 9.87
C MET A 2 12.72 -10.27 10.89
N ASN A 3 12.43 -9.60 12.00
CA ASN A 3 11.45 -10.09 12.98
C ASN A 3 10.07 -10.28 12.34
N ALA A 4 9.71 -9.38 11.42
CA ALA A 4 8.44 -9.39 10.71
C ALA A 4 8.28 -10.62 9.82
N ILE A 5 9.35 -10.97 9.10
CA ILE A 5 9.44 -12.19 8.29
C ILE A 5 9.38 -13.43 9.19
N ALA A 6 10.09 -13.42 10.31
CA ALA A 6 10.16 -14.54 11.23
C ALA A 6 8.79 -14.87 11.85
N TRP A 7 8.08 -13.89 12.41
CA TRP A 7 6.78 -14.16 13.01
C TRP A 7 5.72 -14.48 11.96
N SER A 8 5.73 -13.79 10.82
CA SER A 8 4.72 -14.00 9.76
C SER A 8 4.86 -15.34 9.02
N SER A 9 5.95 -16.08 9.23
CA SER A 9 6.12 -17.45 8.70
C SER A 9 5.04 -18.42 9.19
N HIS A 10 4.50 -18.21 10.39
CA HIS A 10 3.40 -19.03 10.93
C HIS A 10 2.09 -18.90 10.14
N LEU A 11 1.96 -17.89 9.27
CA LEU A 11 0.80 -17.75 8.38
C LEU A 11 0.81 -18.77 7.23
N ASP A 12 1.97 -19.33 6.87
CA ASP A 12 2.09 -20.25 5.74
C ASP A 12 1.25 -21.52 5.95
N GLU A 13 1.19 -22.05 7.17
CA GLU A 13 0.33 -23.19 7.53
C GLU A 13 -1.16 -22.86 7.39
N ALA A 14 -1.57 -21.65 7.76
CA ALA A 14 -2.94 -21.20 7.56
C ALA A 14 -3.27 -21.07 6.07
N PHE A 15 -2.37 -20.48 5.29
CA PHE A 15 -2.54 -20.34 3.84
C PHE A 15 -2.66 -21.70 3.13
N MET A 16 -1.79 -22.65 3.47
CA MET A 16 -1.85 -24.00 2.91
C MET A 16 -3.14 -24.72 3.28
N ARG A 17 -3.58 -24.65 4.55
CA ARG A 17 -4.85 -25.26 4.98
C ARG A 17 -6.05 -24.68 4.24
N ASN A 18 -6.11 -23.36 4.11
CA ASN A 18 -7.21 -22.69 3.39
C ASN A 18 -7.28 -23.11 1.92
N ALA A 19 -6.12 -23.24 1.26
CA ALA A 19 -6.04 -23.67 -0.13
C ALA A 19 -6.47 -25.14 -0.32
N GLN A 20 -6.14 -26.02 0.64
CA GLN A 20 -6.57 -27.42 0.64
C GLN A 20 -8.09 -27.55 0.88
N GLN A 21 -8.65 -26.74 1.77
CA GLN A 21 -10.09 -26.75 2.08
C GLN A 21 -10.93 -26.14 0.94
N HIS A 22 -10.39 -25.14 0.24
CA HIS A 22 -11.11 -24.40 -0.79
C HIS A 22 -10.33 -24.35 -2.10
N ALA A 23 -10.55 -25.34 -2.97
CA ALA A 23 -9.87 -25.45 -4.27
C ALA A 23 -10.14 -24.28 -5.24
N ARG A 24 -11.15 -23.43 -4.99
CA ARG A 24 -11.45 -22.22 -5.78
C ARG A 24 -10.86 -20.94 -5.19
N LEU A 25 -10.21 -21.02 -4.03
CA LEU A 25 -9.53 -19.89 -3.43
C LEU A 25 -8.39 -19.45 -4.37
N LYS A 26 -8.34 -18.15 -4.68
CA LYS A 26 -7.30 -17.57 -5.54
C LYS A 26 -6.06 -17.26 -4.70
N TRP A 27 -5.74 -15.98 -4.59
CA TRP A 27 -4.59 -15.48 -3.86
C TRP A 27 -4.96 -15.22 -2.40
N GLN A 28 -4.07 -15.60 -1.51
CA GLN A 28 -4.07 -15.16 -0.12
C GLN A 28 -2.89 -14.22 0.06
N TYR A 29 -3.11 -13.11 0.76
CA TYR A 29 -2.07 -12.12 0.96
C TYR A 29 -2.15 -11.50 2.36
N PHE A 30 -0.99 -11.09 2.86
CA PHE A 30 -0.84 -10.38 4.12
C PHE A 30 0.18 -9.27 3.94
N CYS A 31 -0.21 -8.04 4.26
CA CYS A 31 0.71 -6.91 4.34
C CYS A 31 0.86 -6.52 5.81
N GLY A 32 2.09 -6.49 6.30
CA GLY A 32 2.37 -5.99 7.64
C GLY A 32 2.59 -4.48 7.67
N VAL A 33 2.47 -3.90 8.86
CA VAL A 33 2.72 -2.46 9.11
C VAL A 33 4.13 -2.02 8.71
N ASP A 34 5.10 -2.94 8.75
CA ASP A 34 6.48 -2.73 8.31
C ASP A 34 6.64 -2.70 6.77
N GLY A 35 5.57 -2.89 6.00
CA GLY A 35 5.57 -2.87 4.53
C GLY A 35 6.00 -4.20 3.87
N HIS A 36 6.13 -5.28 4.64
CA HIS A 36 6.41 -6.60 4.09
C HIS A 36 5.12 -7.28 3.62
N LEU A 37 5.18 -7.90 2.44
CA LEU A 37 4.07 -8.60 1.81
C LEU A 37 4.36 -10.10 1.74
N ARG A 38 3.40 -10.92 2.17
CA ARG A 38 3.35 -12.35 1.88
C ARG A 38 2.22 -12.61 0.90
N ILE A 39 2.48 -13.44 -0.11
CA ILE A 39 1.47 -13.93 -1.06
C ILE A 39 1.55 -15.45 -1.09
N PHE A 40 0.40 -16.10 -1.09
CA PHE A 40 0.27 -17.53 -1.31
C PHE A 40 -0.77 -17.82 -2.42
N PRO A 41 -0.48 -18.72 -3.38
CA PRO A 41 0.81 -19.38 -3.57
C PRO A 41 1.90 -18.38 -3.96
N GLY A 42 3.15 -18.72 -3.65
CA GLY A 42 4.29 -17.85 -3.97
C GLY A 42 4.42 -17.64 -5.48
N VAL A 43 4.67 -16.40 -5.89
CA VAL A 43 4.85 -16.02 -7.29
C VAL A 43 6.14 -15.26 -7.47
N GLN A 44 6.79 -15.44 -8.61
CA GLN A 44 7.88 -14.58 -9.01
C GLN A 44 7.34 -13.18 -9.26
N TRP A 45 7.95 -12.19 -8.61
CA TRP A 45 7.51 -10.81 -8.74
C TRP A 45 7.91 -10.26 -10.12
N LYS A 46 6.94 -9.72 -10.86
CA LYS A 46 7.09 -9.35 -12.29
C LYS A 46 8.20 -8.32 -12.56
N ALA A 47 8.58 -7.52 -11.58
CA ALA A 47 9.65 -6.53 -11.73
C ALA A 47 11.05 -7.15 -11.93
N ALA A 48 11.19 -8.48 -11.77
CA ALA A 48 12.45 -9.19 -12.02
C ALA A 48 12.72 -9.45 -13.52
N ASP A 49 11.69 -9.42 -14.38
CA ASP A 49 11.79 -9.90 -15.77
C ASP A 49 11.89 -8.78 -16.83
N SER A 50 11.74 -7.51 -16.45
CA SER A 50 11.93 -6.41 -17.39
C SER A 50 13.41 -6.03 -17.49
N SER A 51 14.02 -6.27 -18.65
CA SER A 51 15.35 -5.75 -19.03
C SER A 51 15.44 -4.22 -19.04
N GLU A 52 14.31 -3.53 -18.84
CA GLU A 52 14.25 -2.10 -18.52
C GLU A 52 14.14 -1.95 -17.00
N ALA A 53 15.18 -1.38 -16.41
CA ALA A 53 15.32 -1.12 -14.97
C ALA A 53 14.37 -0.02 -14.47
N VAL A 54 13.06 -0.19 -14.65
CA VAL A 54 12.07 0.64 -13.96
C VAL A 54 11.94 0.09 -12.56
N ALA A 55 12.49 0.81 -11.59
CA ALA A 55 12.40 0.45 -10.18
C ALA A 55 10.92 0.36 -9.77
N ASP A 56 10.53 -0.79 -9.22
CA ASP A 56 9.18 -0.95 -8.70
C ASP A 56 9.00 -0.15 -7.41
N LEU A 57 7.98 0.71 -7.39
CA LEU A 57 7.60 1.55 -6.27
C LEU A 57 6.43 0.94 -5.46
N PHE A 58 6.16 -0.34 -5.67
CA PHE A 58 5.09 -1.05 -4.97
C PHE A 58 5.29 -1.04 -3.45
N ASP A 59 4.30 -0.53 -2.73
CA ASP A 59 4.14 -0.66 -1.28
C ASP A 59 2.75 -1.24 -1.00
N CYS A 60 2.71 -2.34 -0.23
CA CYS A 60 1.46 -3.03 0.08
C CYS A 60 0.52 -2.21 0.98
N ARG A 61 1.07 -1.24 1.74
CA ARG A 61 0.31 -0.38 2.66
C ARG A 61 -0.45 0.73 1.94
N LEU A 62 -0.03 1.05 0.71
CA LEU A 62 -0.70 2.04 -0.14
C LEU A 62 -1.80 1.41 -1.00
N GLN A 63 -1.99 0.10 -0.93
CA GLN A 63 -3.03 -0.58 -1.70
C GLN A 63 -4.40 -0.30 -1.08
N GLU A 64 -5.42 -0.08 -1.92
CA GLU A 64 -6.78 0.25 -1.48
C GLU A 64 -7.33 -0.76 -0.46
N TRP A 65 -7.10 -2.05 -0.68
CA TRP A 65 -7.56 -3.10 0.23
C TRP A 65 -6.94 -2.99 1.63
N TYR A 66 -5.69 -2.51 1.73
CA TYR A 66 -5.02 -2.30 3.00
C TYR A 66 -5.55 -1.04 3.67
N VAL A 67 -5.65 0.07 2.92
CA VAL A 67 -6.13 1.36 3.44
C VAL A 67 -7.57 1.26 3.95
N LYS A 68 -8.45 0.57 3.21
CA LYS A 68 -9.84 0.32 3.61
C LYS A 68 -9.96 -0.54 4.86
N ALA A 69 -9.03 -1.47 5.09
CA ALA A 69 -9.02 -2.29 6.29
C ALA A 69 -8.38 -1.58 7.50
N ALA A 70 -7.39 -0.72 7.24
CA ALA A 70 -6.63 -0.03 8.28
C ALA A 70 -7.35 1.22 8.82
N THR A 71 -8.21 1.86 8.02
CA THR A 71 -8.90 3.09 8.38
C THR A 71 -10.38 3.02 8.04
N SER A 72 -11.21 3.70 8.83
CA SER A 72 -12.62 3.91 8.50
C SER A 72 -12.78 5.08 7.53
N ALA A 73 -13.96 5.15 6.89
CA ALA A 73 -14.34 6.29 6.06
C ALA A 73 -14.16 7.61 6.84
N LYS A 74 -13.55 8.60 6.18
CA LYS A 74 -13.18 9.89 6.79
C LYS A 74 -13.48 11.06 5.85
N ASP A 75 -13.79 12.20 6.46
CA ASP A 75 -13.98 13.47 5.79
C ASP A 75 -12.76 14.36 6.06
N VAL A 76 -12.05 14.80 5.02
CA VAL A 76 -10.77 15.53 5.14
C VAL A 76 -10.83 16.89 4.45
N ILE A 77 -10.33 17.93 5.11
CA ILE A 77 -10.10 19.25 4.50
C ILE A 77 -8.60 19.49 4.43
N ILE A 78 -8.09 19.75 3.24
CA ILE A 78 -6.68 20.05 2.98
C ILE A 78 -6.54 21.57 2.92
N LEU A 79 -5.61 22.14 3.68
CA LEU A 79 -5.29 23.58 3.62
C LEU A 79 -3.88 23.76 3.08
N LEU A 80 -3.76 24.47 1.96
CA LEU A 80 -2.47 24.76 1.32
C LEU A 80 -2.02 26.20 1.61
N ASP A 81 -0.85 26.34 2.25
CA ASP A 81 -0.21 27.66 2.39
C ASP A 81 0.30 28.15 1.03
N ILE A 82 -0.10 29.37 0.66
CA ILE A 82 0.28 30.07 -0.57
C ILE A 82 1.05 31.38 -0.29
N SER A 83 1.53 31.55 0.94
CA SER A 83 2.30 32.71 1.38
C SER A 83 3.64 32.83 0.65
N GLY A 84 4.30 33.98 0.83
CA GLY A 84 5.58 34.28 0.17
C GLY A 84 6.70 33.27 0.45
N SER A 85 6.68 32.58 1.59
CA SER A 85 7.64 31.53 1.96
C SER A 85 7.48 30.23 1.16
N MET A 86 6.35 30.04 0.50
CA MET A 86 6.07 28.85 -0.29
C MET A 86 6.54 28.95 -1.74
N LYS A 87 7.10 30.09 -2.16
CA LYS A 87 7.59 30.29 -3.54
C LYS A 87 8.69 29.29 -3.91
N GLY A 88 8.69 28.87 -5.17
CA GLY A 88 9.71 27.98 -5.74
C GLY A 88 9.50 26.51 -5.39
N LEU A 89 10.50 25.86 -4.81
CA LEU A 89 10.48 24.41 -4.55
C LEU A 89 9.41 24.01 -3.52
N ASN A 90 9.12 24.86 -2.53
CA ASN A 90 8.21 24.54 -1.43
C ASN A 90 6.78 24.28 -1.90
N ILE A 91 6.24 25.11 -2.81
CA ILE A 91 4.90 24.89 -3.36
C ILE A 91 4.84 23.65 -4.25
N GLU A 92 5.91 23.31 -4.97
CA GLU A 92 5.96 22.09 -5.80
C GLU A 92 6.02 20.82 -4.94
N ILE A 93 6.78 20.85 -3.84
CA ILE A 93 6.75 19.79 -2.83
C ILE A 93 5.35 19.67 -2.23
N ALA A 94 4.73 20.80 -1.84
CA ALA A 94 3.39 20.78 -1.25
C ALA A 94 2.34 20.17 -2.20
N LYS A 95 2.35 20.56 -3.48
CA LYS A 95 1.48 19.96 -4.51
C LYS A 95 1.74 18.45 -4.66
N THR A 96 3.00 18.04 -4.69
CA THR A 96 3.37 16.62 -4.78
C THR A 96 2.89 15.85 -3.56
N THR A 97 3.06 16.40 -2.36
CA THR A 97 2.58 15.81 -1.11
C THR A 97 1.05 15.70 -1.09
N ILE A 98 0.32 16.74 -1.50
CA ILE A 98 -1.15 16.69 -1.62
C ILE A 98 -1.54 15.58 -2.59
N SER A 99 -0.90 15.49 -3.76
CA SER A 99 -1.15 14.41 -4.72
C SER A 99 -0.91 13.02 -4.10
N ARG A 100 0.14 12.84 -3.28
CA ARG A 100 0.39 11.59 -2.55
C ARG A 100 -0.66 11.31 -1.47
N ILE A 101 -1.16 12.31 -0.77
CA ILE A 101 -2.24 12.15 0.21
C ILE A 101 -3.53 11.72 -0.52
N LEU A 102 -3.86 12.37 -1.63
CA LEU A 102 -5.04 12.02 -2.43
C LEU A 102 -4.99 10.59 -2.98
N GLN A 103 -3.80 10.04 -3.25
CA GLN A 103 -3.63 8.63 -3.61
C GLN A 103 -4.02 7.64 -2.49
N THR A 104 -4.14 8.10 -1.24
CA THR A 104 -4.58 7.27 -0.10
C THR A 104 -6.06 7.44 0.24
N ILE A 105 -6.76 8.33 -0.45
CA ILE A 105 -8.20 8.54 -0.27
C ILE A 105 -8.95 7.52 -1.13
N THR A 106 -9.90 6.83 -0.52
CA THR A 106 -10.68 5.78 -1.17
C THR A 106 -12.05 6.30 -1.61
N ALA A 107 -12.82 5.50 -2.37
CA ALA A 107 -14.15 5.90 -2.84
C ALA A 107 -15.18 6.17 -1.70
N ASP A 108 -14.90 5.70 -0.48
CA ASP A 108 -15.77 5.87 0.68
C ASP A 108 -15.40 7.13 1.50
N ASP A 109 -14.31 7.82 1.14
CA ASP A 109 -13.80 9.01 1.82
C ASP A 109 -14.26 10.29 1.09
N TYR A 110 -14.57 11.35 1.83
CA TYR A 110 -14.85 12.67 1.26
C TYR A 110 -13.68 13.62 1.50
N PHE A 111 -13.40 14.50 0.55
CA PHE A 111 -12.38 15.52 0.73
C PHE A 111 -12.69 16.84 0.03
N ASN A 112 -12.07 17.91 0.52
CA ASN A 112 -11.98 19.20 -0.14
C ASN A 112 -10.59 19.80 0.04
N VAL A 113 -10.19 20.73 -0.84
CA VAL A 113 -8.88 21.39 -0.87
C VAL A 113 -9.04 22.91 -0.90
#